data_AF-A0A972GDB6-F1
#
_entry.id   AF-A0A972GDB6-F1
#
_cell.length_a   1.000
_cell.length_b   1.000
_cell.length_c   1.000
_cell.angle_alpha   90.00
_cell.angle_beta   90.00
_cell.angle_gamma   90.00
#
_symmetry.space_group_name_H-M   'P 1'
#
loop_
_entity.id
_entity.type
_entity.pdbx_description
1 polymer ?
#
loop_
_entity_poly.entity_id
_entity_poly.type
_entity_poly.pdbx_seq_one_letter_code
_entity_poly.pdbx_strand_id
1 'polypeptide(L)'
;MIKPDFMRSPTEYSDQDIDRLQMELEEAQKTIRELTRKLSKEQQKNAEAARAYNLTVANLVETTRENTLLSRELDELKARSKRESQPFTFGSYTLDLTPTEISAIRKAMARIHHPDVGGDINRMKMWNAALDPLEET
;
A
#
# COMPACT_ATOMS: atom_id res chain seq x y z
N MET A 1 62.03 -22.97 28.77
CA MET A 1 61.29 -24.26 28.82
C MET A 1 60.29 -24.16 29.96
N ILE A 2 59.05 -23.77 29.65
CA ILE A 2 57.99 -23.58 30.65
C ILE A 2 57.22 -24.90 30.71
N LYS A 3 57.29 -25.61 31.84
CA LYS A 3 56.49 -26.82 32.05
C LYS A 3 55.03 -26.41 32.23
N PRO A 4 54.08 -27.01 31.50
CA PRO A 4 52.66 -26.79 31.76
C PRO A 4 52.29 -27.50 33.06
N ASP A 5 51.82 -26.72 34.04
CA ASP A 5 51.37 -27.17 35.36
C ASP A 5 49.93 -27.72 35.29
N PHE A 6 49.70 -28.63 34.33
CA PHE A 6 48.43 -29.34 34.16
C PHE A 6 48.60 -30.74 34.70
N MET A 7 48.56 -30.88 36.03
CA MET A 7 48.07 -32.04 36.79
C MET A 7 48.50 -31.89 38.25
N ARG A 8 47.75 -31.09 39.02
CA ARG A 8 47.69 -31.32 40.47
C ARG A 8 46.96 -32.65 40.69
N SER A 9 47.54 -33.50 41.54
CA SER A 9 46.94 -34.76 42.00
C SER A 9 45.55 -34.52 42.62
N PRO A 10 44.60 -35.47 42.57
CA PRO A 10 43.22 -35.30 43.04
C PRO A 10 43.04 -35.11 44.56
N THR A 11 44.11 -34.98 45.33
CA THR A 11 44.09 -35.00 46.79
C THR A 11 44.68 -33.70 47.32
N GLU A 12 43.85 -33.01 48.12
CA GLU A 12 44.08 -31.72 48.81
C GLU A 12 43.68 -30.47 48.00
N TYR A 13 42.42 -30.43 47.55
CA TYR A 13 41.72 -29.15 47.55
C TYR A 13 41.51 -28.75 49.00
N SER A 14 41.91 -27.52 49.37
CA SER A 14 41.54 -26.97 50.68
C SER A 14 40.01 -26.91 50.76
N ASP A 15 39.42 -27.04 51.95
CA ASP A 15 37.98 -26.82 52.14
C ASP A 15 37.55 -25.46 51.55
N GLN A 16 38.44 -24.46 51.61
CA GLN A 16 38.23 -23.14 50.99
C GLN A 16 38.17 -23.17 49.46
N ASP A 17 38.96 -24.04 48.81
CA ASP A 17 38.94 -24.20 47.35
C ASP A 17 37.65 -24.92 46.91
N ILE A 18 37.19 -25.90 47.70
CA ILE A 18 35.94 -26.61 47.46
C ILE A 18 34.76 -25.64 47.59
N ASP A 19 34.71 -24.85 48.65
CA ASP A 19 33.65 -23.84 48.87
C ASP A 19 33.61 -22.81 47.74
N ARG A 20 34.78 -22.33 47.31
CA ARG A 20 34.88 -21.40 46.18
C ARG A 20 34.36 -22.02 44.88
N LEU A 21 34.76 -23.25 44.56
CA LEU A 21 34.29 -23.95 43.36
C LEU A 21 32.79 -24.22 43.40
N GLN A 22 32.22 -24.50 44.58
CA GLN A 22 30.78 -24.65 44.76
C GLN A 22 30.05 -23.32 44.50
N MET A 23 30.55 -22.20 45.02
CA MET A 23 29.99 -20.88 44.73
C MET A 23 30.04 -20.53 43.24
N GLU A 24 31.18 -20.76 42.58
CA GLU A 24 31.34 -20.52 41.14
C GLU A 24 30.40 -21.42 40.32
N LEU A 25 30.20 -22.68 40.74
CA LEU A 25 29.26 -23.60 40.10
C LEU A 25 27.81 -23.14 40.25
N GLU A 26 27.42 -22.71 41.46
CA GLU A 26 26.07 -22.18 41.72
C GLU A 26 25.79 -20.92 40.90
N GLU A 27 26.76 -20.01 40.81
CA GLU A 27 26.66 -18.79 40.01
C GLU A 27 26.58 -19.10 38.51
N ALA A 28 27.39 -20.03 38.02
CA ALA A 28 27.33 -20.49 36.64
C ALA A 28 25.97 -21.13 36.32
N GLN A 29 25.46 -21.99 37.20
CA GLN A 29 24.14 -22.62 37.03
C GLN A 29 23.01 -21.58 37.04
N LYS A 30 23.09 -20.58 37.91
CA LYS A 30 22.12 -19.47 37.93
C LYS A 30 22.15 -18.70 36.62
N THR A 31 23.34 -18.35 36.15
CA THR A 31 23.55 -17.65 34.87
C THR A 31 23.00 -18.45 33.69
N ILE A 32 23.26 -19.76 33.64
CA ILE A 32 22.75 -20.64 32.59
C ILE A 32 21.21 -20.63 32.58
N ARG A 33 20.57 -20.73 33.74
CA ARG A 33 19.09 -20.70 33.83
C ARG A 33 18.54 -19.36 33.35
N GLU A 34 19.18 -18.25 33.71
CA GLU A 34 18.77 -16.92 33.28
C GLU A 34 18.91 -16.72 31.77
N LEU A 35 20.06 -17.09 31.20
CA LEU A 35 20.32 -17.01 29.77
C LEU A 35 19.37 -17.90 28.97
N THR A 36 19.08 -19.11 29.47
CA THR A 36 18.12 -20.02 28.83
C THR A 36 16.72 -19.40 28.78
N ARG A 37 16.28 -18.76 29.87
CA ARG A 37 14.99 -18.03 29.90
C ARG A 37 14.98 -16.86 28.94
N LYS A 38 16.07 -16.08 28.88
CA LYS A 38 16.19 -14.95 27.93
C LYS A 38 16.14 -15.45 26.48
N LEU A 39 16.88 -16.51 26.17
CA LEU A 39 16.91 -17.12 24.84
C LEU A 39 15.51 -17.61 24.44
N SER A 40 14.81 -18.31 25.34
CA SER A 40 13.45 -18.77 25.08
C SER A 40 12.49 -17.61 24.79
N LYS A 41 12.57 -16.51 25.53
CA LYS A 41 11.78 -15.29 25.26
C LYS A 41 12.09 -14.68 23.90
N GLU A 42 13.36 -14.58 23.54
CA GLU A 42 13.75 -14.03 22.24
C GLU A 42 13.35 -14.95 21.08
N GLN A 43 13.44 -16.26 21.24
CA GLN A 43 12.93 -17.23 20.26
C GLN A 43 11.42 -17.07 20.06
N GLN A 44 10.66 -16.85 21.12
CA GLN A 44 9.22 -16.60 21.02
C GLN A 44 8.93 -15.30 20.24
N LYS A 45 9.60 -14.20 20.60
CA LYS A 45 9.46 -12.92 19.88
C LYS A 45 9.82 -13.05 18.40
N ASN A 46 10.90 -13.77 18.09
CA ASN A 46 11.31 -14.00 16.72
C ASN A 46 10.28 -14.85 15.95
N ALA A 47 9.69 -15.87 16.58
CA ALA A 47 8.63 -16.65 15.98
C ALA A 47 7.36 -15.80 15.70
N GLU A 48 7.02 -14.88 16.60
CA GLU A 48 5.93 -13.91 16.40
C GLU A 48 6.24 -12.96 15.24
N ALA A 49 7.45 -12.41 15.20
CA ALA A 49 7.90 -11.53 14.12
C ALA A 49 7.88 -12.24 12.76
N ALA A 50 8.35 -13.50 12.69
CA ALA A 50 8.32 -14.31 11.48
C ALA A 50 6.89 -14.57 11.00
N ARG A 51 5.95 -14.86 11.92
CA ARG A 51 4.52 -15.01 11.58
C ARG A 51 3.93 -13.72 11.03
N ALA A 52 4.19 -12.59 11.69
CA ALA A 52 3.72 -11.28 11.23
C ALA A 52 4.29 -10.91 9.86
N TYR A 53 5.58 -11.17 9.63
CA TYR A 53 6.24 -10.97 8.34
C TYR A 53 5.62 -11.82 7.23
N ASN A 54 5.39 -13.11 7.48
CA ASN A 54 4.78 -13.98 6.49
C ASN A 54 3.36 -13.51 6.12
N LEU A 55 2.59 -13.04 7.11
CA LEU A 55 1.27 -12.46 6.87
C LEU A 55 1.34 -11.18 6.02
N THR A 56 2.28 -10.27 6.32
CA THR A 56 2.43 -9.03 5.54
C THR A 56 2.88 -9.31 4.11
N VAL A 57 3.79 -10.26 3.90
CA VAL A 57 4.19 -10.70 2.56
C VAL A 57 3.00 -11.28 1.80
N ALA A 58 2.22 -12.16 2.42
CA ALA A 58 1.03 -12.74 1.80
C ALA A 58 0.01 -11.65 1.40
N ASN A 59 -0.26 -10.70 2.30
CA ASN A 59 -1.15 -9.58 2.02
C ASN A 59 -0.61 -8.71 0.88
N LEU A 60 0.69 -8.40 0.85
CA LEU A 60 1.30 -7.60 -0.20
C LEU A 60 1.19 -8.27 -1.58
N VAL A 61 1.35 -9.60 -1.63
CA VAL A 61 1.18 -10.37 -2.86
C VAL A 61 -0.27 -10.27 -3.36
N GLU A 62 -1.26 -10.45 -2.49
CA GLU A 62 -2.67 -10.34 -2.90
C GLU A 62 -3.03 -8.92 -3.33
N THR A 63 -2.62 -7.89 -2.57
CA THR A 63 -2.83 -6.48 -2.95
C THR A 63 -2.17 -6.16 -4.28
N THR A 64 -0.99 -6.70 -4.57
CA THR A 64 -0.33 -6.52 -5.87
C THR A 64 -1.15 -7.17 -6.98
N ARG A 65 -1.68 -8.38 -6.75
CA ARG A 65 -2.54 -9.08 -7.69
C ARG A 65 -3.81 -8.27 -7.97
N GLU A 66 -4.51 -7.80 -6.94
CA GLU A 66 -5.71 -6.97 -7.08
C GLU A 66 -5.42 -5.68 -7.84
N ASN A 67 -4.34 -4.98 -7.51
CA ASN A 67 -3.93 -3.76 -8.22
C ASN A 67 -3.66 -4.01 -9.71
N THR A 68 -3.07 -5.15 -10.07
CA THR A 68 -2.85 -5.49 -11.48
C THR A 68 -4.17 -5.73 -12.23
N LEU A 69 -5.18 -6.30 -11.55
CA LEU A 69 -6.51 -6.50 -12.13
C LEU A 69 -7.24 -5.17 -12.31
N LEU A 70 -7.26 -4.33 -11.26
CA LEU A 70 -7.88 -3.01 -11.31
C LEU A 70 -7.23 -2.10 -12.36
N SER A 71 -5.90 -2.17 -12.51
CA SER A 71 -5.19 -1.40 -13.53
C SER A 71 -5.61 -1.81 -14.95
N ARG A 72 -5.78 -3.12 -15.19
CA ARG A 72 -6.29 -3.63 -16.48
C ARG A 72 -7.72 -3.17 -16.74
N GLU A 73 -8.60 -3.28 -15.75
CA GLU A 73 -9.99 -2.83 -15.88
C GLU A 73 -10.06 -1.32 -16.17
N LEU A 74 -9.25 -0.52 -15.49
CA LEU A 74 -9.14 0.92 -15.71
C LEU A 74 -8.66 1.22 -17.15
N ASP A 75 -7.67 0.50 -17.65
CA ASP A 75 -7.18 0.63 -19.02
C ASP A 75 -8.23 0.22 -20.06
N GLU A 76 -9.00 -0.84 -19.81
CA GLU A 76 -10.13 -1.23 -20.64
C GLU A 76 -11.22 -0.16 -20.68
N LEU A 77 -11.58 0.41 -19.52
CA LEU A 77 -12.55 1.50 -19.42
C LEU A 77 -12.06 2.76 -20.13
N LYS A 78 -10.78 3.11 -19.98
CA LYS A 78 -10.16 4.22 -20.73
C LYS A 78 -10.16 3.95 -22.23
N ALA A 79 -9.92 2.73 -22.66
CA ALA A 79 -9.97 2.37 -24.07
C ALA A 79 -11.40 2.47 -24.62
N ARG A 80 -12.41 2.06 -23.84
CA ARG A 80 -13.83 2.22 -24.19
C ARG A 80 -14.24 3.68 -24.25
N SER A 81 -13.91 4.47 -23.23
CA SER A 81 -14.23 5.90 -23.21
C SER A 81 -13.55 6.65 -24.34
N LYS A 82 -12.30 6.32 -24.68
CA LYS A 82 -11.62 6.89 -25.87
C LYS A 82 -12.29 6.53 -27.19
N ARG A 83 -12.88 5.33 -27.30
CA ARG A 83 -13.66 4.92 -28.48
C ARG A 83 -15.01 5.65 -28.54
N GLU A 84 -15.67 5.84 -27.40
CA GLU A 84 -16.95 6.55 -27.29
C GLU A 84 -16.80 8.08 -27.41
N SER A 85 -15.63 8.62 -27.06
CA SER A 85 -15.27 10.02 -27.26
C SER A 85 -14.79 10.32 -28.69
N GLN A 86 -15.12 9.49 -29.67
CA GLN A 86 -15.20 10.01 -31.03
C GLN A 86 -16.22 11.15 -31.03
N PRO A 87 -15.95 12.28 -31.70
CA PRO A 87 -16.89 13.39 -31.74
C PRO A 87 -18.25 12.82 -32.16
N PHE A 88 -19.26 13.06 -31.34
CA PHE A 88 -20.63 12.65 -31.60
C PHE A 88 -21.05 13.27 -32.95
N THR A 89 -20.88 12.52 -34.03
CA THR A 89 -21.31 12.93 -35.36
C THR A 89 -22.81 12.71 -35.43
N PHE A 90 -23.57 13.79 -35.54
CA PHE A 90 -24.99 13.73 -35.91
C PHE A 90 -25.09 13.32 -37.40
N GLY A 91 -24.82 12.05 -37.69
CA GLY A 91 -24.74 11.52 -39.06
C GLY A 91 -23.60 12.15 -39.89
N SER A 92 -23.81 12.27 -41.20
CA SER A 92 -22.85 12.80 -42.20
C SER A 92 -23.00 14.31 -42.45
N TYR A 93 -23.72 15.03 -41.59
CA TYR A 93 -23.99 16.46 -41.79
C TYR A 93 -22.98 17.31 -41.04
N THR A 94 -22.23 18.12 -41.78
CA THR A 94 -21.68 19.37 -41.26
C THR A 94 -22.88 20.22 -40.86
N LEU A 95 -23.13 20.34 -39.57
CA LEU A 95 -24.15 21.22 -39.02
C LEU A 95 -23.71 22.66 -39.32
N ASP A 96 -24.10 23.17 -40.48
CA ASP A 96 -24.07 24.60 -40.79
C ASP A 96 -25.16 25.28 -39.97
N LEU A 97 -24.92 25.38 -38.65
CA LEU A 97 -25.79 26.11 -37.74
C LEU A 97 -25.54 27.59 -37.94
N THR A 98 -26.60 28.34 -38.19
CA THR A 98 -26.50 29.80 -38.20
C THR A 98 -26.23 30.33 -36.79
N PRO A 99 -25.55 31.47 -36.62
CA PRO A 99 -25.29 32.05 -35.30
C PRO A 99 -26.57 32.28 -34.48
N THR A 100 -27.68 32.57 -35.15
CA THR A 100 -29.00 32.69 -34.53
C THR A 100 -29.50 31.39 -33.92
N GLU A 101 -29.29 30.25 -34.59
CA GLU A 101 -29.69 28.93 -34.09
C GLU A 101 -28.82 28.48 -32.92
N ILE A 102 -27.51 28.76 -32.97
CA ILE A 102 -26.59 28.49 -31.86
C ILE A 102 -27.02 29.26 -30.61
N SER A 103 -27.36 30.55 -30.76
CA SER A 103 -27.86 31.37 -29.65
C SER A 103 -29.20 30.86 -29.09
N ALA A 104 -30.08 30.34 -29.95
CA ALA A 104 -31.37 29.78 -29.55
C ALA A 104 -31.19 28.46 -28.78
N ILE A 105 -30.28 27.60 -29.23
CA ILE A 105 -29.90 26.36 -28.54
C ILE A 105 -29.28 26.70 -27.17
N ARG A 106 -28.34 27.64 -27.11
CA ARG A 106 -27.74 28.09 -25.84
C ARG A 106 -28.80 28.60 -24.87
N LYS A 107 -29.76 29.41 -25.34
CA LYS A 107 -30.86 29.92 -24.51
C LYS A 107 -31.80 28.81 -24.03
N ALA A 108 -32.09 27.82 -24.89
CA ALA A 108 -32.91 26.66 -24.52
C ALA A 108 -32.21 25.79 -23.47
N MET A 109 -30.92 25.51 -23.64
CA MET A 109 -30.13 24.71 -22.69
C MET A 109 -29.91 25.43 -21.37
N ALA A 110 -29.71 26.75 -21.40
CA ALA A 110 -29.70 27.57 -20.19
C ALA A 110 -31.04 27.46 -19.45
N ARG A 111 -32.17 27.52 -20.13
CA ARG A 111 -33.49 27.39 -19.47
C ARG A 111 -33.70 26.04 -18.77
N ILE A 112 -33.05 24.97 -19.23
CA ILE A 112 -33.17 23.61 -18.68
C ILE A 112 -32.13 23.35 -17.59
N HIS A 113 -30.92 23.88 -17.73
CA HIS A 113 -29.77 23.54 -16.87
C HIS A 113 -29.27 24.70 -16.01
N HIS A 114 -29.94 25.86 -16.00
CA HIS A 114 -29.54 26.96 -15.13
C HIS A 114 -29.63 26.53 -13.65
N PRO A 115 -28.63 26.88 -12.82
CA PRO A 115 -28.63 26.57 -11.39
C PRO A 115 -29.89 27.07 -10.66
N ASP A 116 -30.45 28.20 -11.09
CA ASP A 116 -31.65 28.79 -10.49
C ASP A 116 -32.94 27.97 -10.70
N VAL A 117 -32.94 27.04 -11.67
CA VAL A 117 -34.08 26.12 -11.93
C VAL A 117 -33.80 24.72 -11.38
N GLY A 118 -32.73 24.55 -10.58
CA GLY A 118 -32.28 23.26 -10.06
C GLY A 118 -31.50 22.41 -11.07
N GLY A 119 -30.94 23.04 -12.11
CA GLY A 119 -30.17 22.37 -13.15
C GLY A 119 -28.74 22.01 -12.75
N ASP A 120 -28.16 21.02 -13.45
CA ASP A 120 -26.78 20.60 -13.25
C ASP A 120 -25.80 21.58 -13.92
N ILE A 121 -25.06 22.31 -13.09
CA ILE A 121 -24.05 23.31 -13.49
C ILE A 121 -22.98 22.68 -14.39
N ASN A 122 -22.63 21.41 -14.18
CA ASN A 122 -21.63 20.74 -15.01
C ASN A 122 -22.15 20.50 -16.44
N ARG A 123 -23.45 20.21 -16.59
CA ARG A 123 -24.08 20.11 -17.92
C ARG A 123 -24.13 21.46 -18.62
N MET A 124 -24.43 22.54 -17.92
CA MET A 124 -24.39 23.88 -18.49
C MET A 124 -22.98 24.24 -19.01
N LYS A 125 -21.92 23.90 -18.25
CA LYS A 125 -20.53 24.10 -18.68
C LYS A 125 -20.16 23.28 -19.92
N MET A 126 -20.60 22.02 -19.98
CA MET A 126 -20.35 21.16 -21.14
C MET A 126 -21.05 21.68 -22.40
N TRP A 127 -22.29 22.17 -22.27
CA TRP A 127 -23.02 22.77 -23.40
C TRP A 127 -22.37 24.07 -23.88
N ASN A 128 -21.92 24.93 -22.99
CA ASN A 128 -21.19 26.14 -23.39
C ASN A 128 -19.90 25.75 -24.13
N ALA A 129 -19.09 24.85 -23.57
CA ALA A 129 -17.85 24.39 -24.20
C ALA A 129 -18.04 23.74 -25.58
N ALA A 130 -19.20 23.11 -25.83
CA ALA A 130 -19.53 22.52 -27.12
C ALA A 130 -20.04 23.54 -28.16
N LEU A 131 -20.69 24.63 -27.71
CA LEU A 131 -21.27 25.65 -28.57
C LEU A 131 -20.30 26.80 -28.88
N ASP A 132 -19.34 27.09 -27.99
CA ASP A 132 -18.37 28.18 -28.17
C ASP A 132 -17.55 28.07 -29.47
N PRO A 133 -17.03 26.90 -29.88
CA PRO A 133 -16.28 26.76 -31.15
C PRO A 133 -17.13 26.96 -32.41
N LEU A 134 -18.46 26.90 -32.29
CA LEU A 134 -19.40 27.05 -33.42
C LEU A 134 -19.84 28.51 -33.60
N GLU A 135 -19.63 29.39 -32.61
CA GLU A 135 -19.94 30.83 -32.73
C GLU A 135 -18.77 31.66 -33.30
N GLU A 136 -17.55 31.12 -33.29
CA GLU A 136 -16.35 31.79 -33.81
C GLU A 136 -16.13 31.63 -35.33
N THR A 137 -16.96 30.82 -35.99
CA THR A 137 -17.02 30.64 -37.46
C THR A 137 -18.11 31.49 -38.10
#